data_AF-R7M7M1-F1
#
_entry.id   AF-R7M7M1-F1
#
_cell.length_a   1.000
_cell.length_b   1.000
_cell.length_c   1.000
_cell.angle_alpha   90.00
_cell.angle_beta   90.00
_cell.angle_gamma   90.00
#
_symmetry.space_group_name_H-M   'P 1'
#
loop_
_entity.id
_entity.type
_entity.pdbx_description
1 polymer ?
#
loop_
_entity_poly.entity_id
_entity_poly.type
_entity_poly.pdbx_seq_one_letter_code
_entity_poly.pdbx_strand_id
1 'polypeptide(L)'
;MKGGKRYWFKLYNNFFDNEKIKQIKRKKDGDRLIVIFINCLVIAANCESGGYLKISENKFFTIETLAHHMGRNQKSIKNALDIFQEYSMIIQDEYGYKIKNWNKYQNLQEKGIKDKKESTKLGKNVYTEREKELKKEIETEGGEFYAEQSYGKIKDFI
;
A
#
# COMPACT_ATOMS: atom_id res chain seq x y z
N MET A 1 18.33 12.58 -10.52
CA MET A 1 17.62 12.19 -11.76
C MET A 1 16.37 13.06 -11.90
N LYS A 2 16.11 13.64 -13.08
CA LYS A 2 14.84 14.34 -13.36
C LYS A 2 13.75 13.28 -13.50
N GLY A 3 12.93 13.09 -12.46
CA GLY A 3 11.78 12.19 -12.51
C GLY A 3 10.89 12.55 -13.70
N GLY A 4 10.51 11.55 -14.51
CA GLY A 4 9.63 11.77 -15.65
C GLY A 4 8.35 12.45 -15.21
N LYS A 5 7.95 13.51 -15.93
CA LYS A 5 6.76 14.30 -15.59
C LYS A 5 5.51 13.42 -15.70
N ARG A 6 4.89 13.11 -14.56
CA ARG A 6 3.60 12.40 -14.49
C ARG A 6 2.47 13.41 -14.61
N TYR A 7 1.66 13.29 -15.66
CA TYR A 7 0.57 14.21 -15.97
C TYR A 7 -0.79 13.74 -15.41
N TRP A 8 -0.92 12.47 -15.07
CA TRP A 8 -2.16 11.87 -14.56
C TRP A 8 -1.86 10.81 -13.49
N PHE A 9 -2.79 10.64 -12.55
CA PHE A 9 -2.85 9.48 -11.68
C PHE A 9 -4.23 8.83 -11.82
N LYS A 10 -4.31 7.50 -11.67
CA LYS A 10 -5.57 6.77 -11.75
C LYS A 10 -6.22 6.73 -10.37
N LEU A 11 -7.50 7.10 -10.30
CA LEU A 11 -8.35 6.90 -9.14
C LEU A 11 -9.33 5.76 -9.45
N TYR A 12 -9.65 4.94 -8.44
CA TYR A 12 -10.66 3.89 -8.62
C TYR A 12 -12.03 4.51 -8.92
N ASN A 13 -12.76 3.93 -9.88
CA ASN A 13 -14.08 4.44 -10.30
C ASN A 13 -15.15 4.35 -9.19
N ASN A 14 -14.95 3.49 -8.20
CA ASN A 14 -15.80 3.34 -7.01
C ASN A 14 -15.26 4.10 -5.79
N PHE A 15 -14.39 5.10 -5.98
CA PHE A 15 -13.80 5.88 -4.87
C PHE A 15 -14.86 6.45 -3.92
N PHE A 16 -15.93 7.03 -4.47
CA PHE A 16 -17.02 7.60 -3.68
C PHE A 16 -17.98 6.55 -3.08
N ASP A 17 -17.90 5.30 -3.55
CA ASP A 17 -18.68 4.19 -2.98
C ASP A 17 -18.02 3.56 -1.77
N ASN A 18 -16.74 3.86 -1.52
CA ASN A 18 -16.02 3.39 -0.35
C ASN A 18 -16.69 3.88 0.95
N GLU A 19 -16.97 2.96 1.87
CA GLU A 19 -17.68 3.29 3.11
C GLU A 19 -16.96 4.31 4.00
N LYS A 20 -15.62 4.34 4.02
CA LYS A 20 -14.86 5.36 4.75
C LYS A 20 -15.03 6.73 4.11
N ILE A 21 -15.00 6.79 2.78
CA ILE A 21 -15.22 8.03 2.01
C ILE A 21 -16.65 8.56 2.24
N LYS A 22 -17.66 7.68 2.19
CA LYS A 22 -19.05 8.04 2.52
C LYS A 22 -19.19 8.57 3.96
N GLN A 23 -18.54 7.94 4.93
CA GLN A 23 -18.56 8.38 6.32
C GLN A 23 -17.89 9.75 6.51
N ILE A 24 -16.72 9.96 5.88
CA ILE A 24 -16.02 11.25 5.92
C ILE A 24 -16.86 12.34 5.26
N LYS A 25 -17.49 12.05 4.12
CA LYS A 25 -18.35 13.01 3.40
C LYS A 25 -19.53 13.50 4.25
N ARG A 26 -20.05 12.67 5.17
CA ARG A 26 -21.13 13.05 6.10
C ARG A 26 -20.68 13.91 7.28
N LYS A 27 -19.38 14.02 7.56
CA LYS A 27 -18.88 14.90 8.62
C LYS A 27 -19.01 16.38 8.24
N LYS A 28 -18.95 17.25 9.24
CA LYS A 28 -18.79 18.70 9.01
C LYS A 28 -17.54 18.93 8.15
N ASP A 29 -17.69 19.77 7.13
CA ASP A 29 -16.65 20.04 6.12
C ASP A 29 -16.21 18.78 5.34
N GLY A 30 -17.11 17.79 5.16
CA GLY A 30 -16.81 16.52 4.49
C GLY A 30 -16.18 16.70 3.11
N ASP A 31 -16.70 17.61 2.27
CA ASP A 31 -16.12 17.89 0.95
C ASP A 31 -14.68 18.42 1.05
N ARG A 32 -14.38 19.26 2.05
CA ARG A 32 -13.02 19.73 2.31
C ARG A 32 -12.11 18.56 2.70
N LEU A 33 -12.58 17.65 3.56
CA LEU A 33 -11.82 16.46 3.94
C LEU A 33 -11.53 15.58 2.73
N ILE A 34 -12.50 15.37 1.84
CA ILE A 34 -12.28 14.60 0.61
C ILE A 34 -11.24 15.27 -0.29
N VAL A 35 -11.30 16.59 -0.49
CA VAL A 35 -10.29 17.32 -1.28
C VAL A 35 -8.89 17.19 -0.68
N ILE A 36 -8.76 17.28 0.65
CA ILE A 36 -7.47 17.08 1.32
C ILE A 36 -6.97 15.65 1.11
N PHE A 37 -7.83 14.65 1.24
CA PHE A 37 -7.42 13.25 1.02
C PHE A 37 -6.97 13.00 -0.43
N ILE A 38 -7.68 13.56 -1.42
CA ILE A 38 -7.27 13.48 -2.82
C ILE A 38 -5.89 14.15 -3.03
N ASN A 39 -5.62 15.30 -2.37
CA ASN A 39 -4.29 15.91 -2.42
C ASN A 39 -3.21 14.98 -1.84
N CYS A 40 -3.49 14.29 -0.72
CA CYS A 40 -2.56 13.30 -0.17
C CYS A 40 -2.28 12.16 -1.17
N LEU A 41 -3.31 11.67 -1.88
CA LEU A 41 -3.15 10.65 -2.93
C LEU A 41 -2.29 11.16 -4.09
N VAL A 42 -2.48 12.41 -4.52
CA VAL A 42 -1.67 13.04 -5.58
C VAL A 42 -0.21 13.16 -5.18
N ILE A 43 0.06 13.62 -3.95
CA ILE A 43 1.42 13.72 -3.41
C ILE A 43 2.08 12.32 -3.39
N ALA A 44 1.39 11.33 -2.84
CA ALA A 44 1.86 9.95 -2.81
C ALA A 44 2.06 9.35 -4.22
N ALA A 45 1.26 9.74 -5.21
CA ALA A 45 1.40 9.30 -6.61
C ALA A 45 2.59 9.93 -7.32
N ASN A 46 2.96 11.17 -6.96
CA ASN A 46 4.12 11.85 -7.53
C ASN A 46 5.44 11.33 -6.95
N CYS A 47 5.41 10.76 -5.74
CA CYS A 47 6.57 10.18 -5.11
C CYS A 47 6.59 8.67 -5.31
N GLU A 48 7.59 8.14 -6.03
CA GLU A 48 7.90 6.70 -6.11
C GLU A 48 8.48 6.21 -4.76
N SER A 49 7.74 6.41 -3.67
CA SER A 49 8.19 6.17 -2.30
C SER A 49 7.14 5.43 -1.51
N GLY A 50 6.52 4.39 -2.09
CA GLY A 50 5.64 3.48 -1.35
C GLY A 50 4.48 4.14 -0.58
N GLY A 51 4.03 5.31 -1.02
CA GLY A 51 2.87 6.02 -0.46
C GLY A 51 3.18 7.09 0.58
N TYR A 52 4.46 7.41 0.82
CA TYR A 52 4.83 8.50 1.70
C TYR A 52 4.48 9.86 1.10
N LEU A 53 4.05 10.79 1.95
CA LEU A 53 3.86 12.18 1.58
C LEU A 53 5.23 12.88 1.61
N LYS A 54 5.92 12.91 0.46
CA LYS A 54 7.25 13.51 0.30
C LYS A 54 7.24 14.75 -0.60
N ILE A 55 8.15 15.67 -0.30
CA ILE A 55 8.49 16.82 -1.15
C ILE A 55 9.65 16.44 -2.08
N SER A 56 10.64 15.72 -1.54
CA SER A 56 11.82 15.20 -2.25
C SER A 56 12.32 13.92 -1.57
N GLU A 57 13.38 13.28 -2.09
CA GLU A 57 13.91 12.00 -1.57
C GLU A 57 14.03 11.94 -0.04
N ASN A 58 14.56 13.02 0.56
CA ASN A 58 14.88 13.09 1.99
C ASN A 58 14.01 14.10 2.75
N LYS A 59 12.99 14.69 2.11
CA LYS A 59 12.12 15.69 2.75
C LYS A 59 10.67 15.25 2.73
N PHE A 60 10.10 15.05 3.91
CA PHE A 60 8.72 14.67 4.10
C PHE A 60 7.84 15.90 4.36
N PHE A 61 6.57 15.76 4.01
CA PHE A 61 5.56 16.76 4.31
C PHE A 61 5.25 16.77 5.81
N THR A 62 5.25 17.97 6.39
CA THR A 62 4.78 18.31 7.73
C THR A 62 3.40 18.95 7.65
N ILE A 63 2.71 19.12 8.78
CA ILE A 63 1.42 19.84 8.82
C ILE A 63 1.56 21.24 8.23
N GLU A 64 2.63 21.95 8.57
CA GLU A 64 2.93 23.29 8.05
C GLU A 64 3.10 23.29 6.52
N THR A 65 3.94 22.39 6.00
CA THR A 65 4.22 22.37 4.55
C THR A 65 3.03 21.84 3.75
N LEU A 66 2.20 20.95 4.31
CA LEU A 66 0.91 20.55 3.71
C LEU A 66 -0.08 21.71 3.69
N ALA A 67 -0.17 22.47 4.78
CA ALA A 67 -1.04 23.63 4.89
C ALA A 67 -0.68 24.68 3.82
N HIS A 68 0.61 24.97 3.68
CA HIS A 68 1.12 25.85 2.63
C HIS A 68 0.81 25.29 1.22
N HIS A 69 1.15 24.02 0.96
CA HIS A 69 0.94 23.38 -0.33
C HIS A 69 -0.54 23.34 -0.75
N MET A 70 -1.45 23.09 0.18
CA MET A 70 -2.89 22.97 -0.09
C MET A 70 -3.65 24.31 0.04
N GLY A 71 -2.98 25.40 0.40
CA GLY A 71 -3.63 26.70 0.63
C GLY A 71 -4.65 26.67 1.78
N ARG A 72 -4.34 25.95 2.87
CA ARG A 72 -5.22 25.78 4.04
C ARG A 72 -4.49 26.16 5.33
N ASN A 73 -5.23 26.40 6.41
CA ASN A 73 -4.62 26.60 7.72
C ASN A 73 -4.16 25.26 8.33
N GLN A 74 -3.12 25.32 9.18
CA GLN A 74 -2.54 24.13 9.82
C GLN A 74 -3.55 23.34 10.65
N LYS A 75 -4.47 24.01 11.35
CA LYS A 75 -5.52 23.35 12.15
C LYS A 75 -6.43 22.48 11.28
N SER A 76 -6.79 22.96 10.10
CA SER A 76 -7.61 22.22 9.13
C SER A 76 -6.88 20.99 8.60
N ILE A 77 -5.57 21.10 8.34
CA ILE A 77 -4.76 19.96 7.90
C ILE A 77 -4.60 18.95 9.02
N LYS A 78 -4.27 19.40 10.23
CA LYS A 78 -4.15 18.54 11.41
C LYS A 78 -5.45 17.76 11.65
N ASN A 79 -6.59 18.45 11.69
CA ASN A 79 -7.88 17.80 11.87
C ASN A 79 -8.18 16.76 10.78
N ALA A 80 -7.80 17.03 9.52
CA ALA A 80 -8.00 16.09 8.43
C ALA A 80 -7.11 14.84 8.60
N LEU A 81 -5.82 15.02 8.92
CA LEU A 81 -4.88 13.92 9.14
C LEU A 81 -5.30 13.06 10.35
N ASP A 82 -5.72 13.69 11.45
CA ASP A 82 -6.25 13.01 12.63
C ASP A 82 -7.44 12.10 12.25
N ILE A 83 -8.39 12.61 11.46
CA ILE A 83 -9.52 11.83 10.93
C ILE A 83 -9.03 10.70 10.02
N PHE A 84 -8.09 10.95 9.10
CA PHE A 84 -7.60 9.90 8.21
C PHE A 84 -6.85 8.80 8.97
N GLN A 85 -6.17 9.13 10.08
CA GLN A 85 -5.56 8.15 10.97
C GLN A 85 -6.62 7.34 11.73
N GLU A 86 -7.66 7.98 12.25
CA GLU A 86 -8.83 7.32 12.88
C GLU A 86 -9.44 6.28 11.93
N TYR A 87 -9.63 6.64 10.66
CA TYR A 87 -10.15 5.73 9.64
C TYR A 87 -9.11 4.74 9.08
N SER A 88 -7.87 4.71 9.62
CA SER A 88 -6.77 3.87 9.11
C SER A 88 -6.53 4.05 7.60
N MET A 89 -6.68 5.27 7.09
CA MET A 89 -6.40 5.65 5.70
C MET A 89 -4.96 6.17 5.56
N ILE A 90 -4.45 6.81 6.60
CA ILE A 90 -3.06 7.27 6.70
C ILE A 90 -2.46 6.72 8.00
N ILE A 91 -1.15 6.48 7.97
CA ILE A 91 -0.34 6.23 9.17
C ILE A 91 0.75 7.31 9.27
N GLN A 92 1.25 7.54 10.47
CA GLN A 92 2.41 8.39 10.73
C GLN A 92 3.48 7.56 11.43
N ASP A 93 4.70 7.61 10.91
CA ASP A 93 5.89 7.00 11.53
C ASP A 93 6.97 8.07 11.76
N GLU A 94 8.19 7.63 12.10
CA GLU A 94 9.35 8.50 12.34
C GLU A 94 9.73 9.38 11.13
N TYR A 95 9.35 8.98 9.92
CA TYR A 95 9.64 9.71 8.70
C TYR A 95 8.52 10.71 8.36
N GLY A 96 7.27 10.31 8.55
CA GLY A 96 6.12 11.18 8.34
C GLY A 96 4.86 10.43 7.96
N TYR A 97 3.97 11.13 7.24
CA TYR A 97 2.66 10.58 6.87
C TYR A 97 2.75 9.68 5.63
N LYS A 98 2.00 8.58 5.64
CA LYS A 98 1.96 7.58 4.57
C LYS A 98 0.54 7.09 4.31
N ILE A 99 0.14 6.97 3.05
CA ILE A 99 -1.12 6.33 2.66
C ILE A 99 -1.06 4.83 3.01
N LYS A 100 -1.99 4.35 3.83
CA LYS A 100 -2.07 2.92 4.19
C LYS A 100 -2.48 2.12 2.95
N ASN A 101 -1.93 0.91 2.80
CA ASN A 101 -2.19 0.02 1.66
C ASN A 101 -1.87 0.62 0.27
N TRP A 102 -0.96 1.60 0.19
CA TRP A 102 -0.57 2.24 -1.07
C TRP A 102 -0.24 1.26 -2.20
N ASN A 103 0.49 0.18 -1.89
CA ASN A 103 0.85 -0.83 -2.88
C ASN A 103 -0.38 -1.54 -3.49
N LYS A 104 -1.47 -1.75 -2.74
CA LYS A 104 -2.73 -2.27 -3.30
C LYS A 104 -3.35 -1.29 -4.30
N TYR A 105 -3.18 0.02 -4.09
CA TYR A 105 -3.65 1.05 -5.02
C TYR A 105 -2.76 1.15 -6.28
N GLN A 106 -1.44 0.93 -6.16
CA GLN A 106 -0.47 1.01 -7.27
C GLN A 106 -0.30 -0.29 -8.07
N ASN A 107 -0.72 -1.45 -7.56
CA ASN A 107 -0.61 -2.74 -8.27
C ASN A 107 -1.40 -2.82 -9.59
N LEU A 108 -2.13 -1.75 -9.98
CA LEU A 108 -2.70 -1.58 -11.32
C LEU A 108 -1.75 -0.88 -12.31
N GLN A 109 -0.63 -0.29 -11.87
CA GLN A 109 0.40 0.30 -12.74
C GLN A 109 1.57 -0.64 -13.02
N GLU A 110 1.94 -1.54 -12.11
CA GLU A 110 3.08 -2.46 -12.28
C GLU A 110 2.68 -3.89 -12.69
N LYS A 111 1.80 -4.04 -13.68
CA LYS A 111 1.70 -5.29 -14.44
C LYS A 111 1.74 -5.05 -15.94
N GLY A 112 2.67 -4.19 -16.35
CA GLY A 112 3.22 -4.20 -17.71
C GLY A 112 4.13 -5.41 -17.93
N ILE A 113 3.54 -6.61 -18.00
CA ILE A 113 3.98 -7.80 -18.77
C ILE A 113 5.34 -8.47 -18.43
N LYS A 114 6.33 -7.80 -17.82
CA LYS A 114 7.69 -8.39 -17.64
C LYS A 114 7.86 -9.25 -16.40
N ASP A 115 7.43 -8.79 -15.22
CA ASP A 115 7.80 -9.47 -13.96
C ASP A 115 7.05 -10.78 -13.70
N LYS A 116 5.84 -10.95 -14.28
CA LYS A 116 5.09 -12.21 -14.14
C LYS A 116 5.80 -13.40 -14.77
N LYS A 117 6.59 -13.21 -15.83
CA LYS A 117 7.31 -14.33 -16.45
C LYS A 117 8.50 -14.76 -15.61
N GLU A 118 9.19 -13.82 -14.97
CA GLU A 118 10.36 -14.11 -14.13
C GLU A 118 9.96 -14.62 -12.75
N SER A 119 8.94 -14.04 -12.11
CA SER A 119 8.43 -14.54 -10.83
C SER A 119 7.79 -15.92 -10.94
N THR A 120 7.14 -16.24 -12.06
CA THR A 120 6.58 -17.58 -12.31
C THR A 120 7.68 -18.61 -12.61
N LYS A 121 8.76 -18.23 -13.30
CA LYS A 121 9.92 -19.11 -13.54
C LYS A 121 10.70 -19.36 -12.25
N LEU A 122 10.98 -18.31 -11.49
CA LEU A 122 11.71 -18.41 -10.22
C LEU A 122 10.91 -19.19 -9.17
N GLY A 123 9.61 -18.93 -9.07
CA GLY A 123 8.71 -19.70 -8.20
C GLY A 123 8.70 -21.18 -8.58
N LYS A 124 8.50 -21.51 -9.86
CA LYS A 124 8.53 -22.92 -10.33
C LYS A 124 9.85 -23.61 -9.99
N ASN A 125 10.99 -22.94 -10.19
CA ASN A 125 12.30 -23.51 -9.88
C ASN A 125 12.47 -23.78 -8.38
N VAL A 126 12.08 -22.82 -7.53
CA VAL A 126 12.17 -22.97 -6.05
C VAL A 126 11.23 -24.05 -5.52
N TYR A 127 10.00 -24.15 -6.04
CA TYR A 127 9.10 -25.25 -5.66
C TYR A 127 9.65 -26.62 -6.12
N THR A 128 10.22 -26.70 -7.33
CA THR A 128 10.78 -27.94 -7.87
C THR A 128 12.05 -28.37 -7.12
N GLU A 129 12.89 -27.42 -6.68
CA GLU A 129 14.08 -27.68 -5.87
C GLU A 129 13.71 -28.13 -4.46
N ARG A 130 12.77 -27.46 -3.79
CA ARG A 130 12.27 -27.86 -2.47
C ARG A 130 11.59 -29.23 -2.49
N GLU A 131 10.81 -29.55 -3.51
CA GLU A 131 10.22 -30.90 -3.65
C GLU A 131 11.28 -32.00 -3.84
N LYS A 132 12.41 -31.70 -4.49
CA LYS A 132 13.53 -32.63 -4.63
C LYS A 132 14.34 -32.78 -3.34
N GLU A 133 14.52 -31.71 -2.60
CA GLU A 133 15.18 -31.70 -1.28
C GLU A 133 14.34 -32.47 -0.25
N LEU A 134 13.03 -32.18 -0.16
CA LEU A 134 12.10 -32.89 0.72
C LEU A 134 12.03 -34.39 0.41
N LYS A 135 12.04 -34.79 -0.87
CA LYS A 135 12.09 -36.21 -1.24
C LYS A 135 13.39 -36.88 -0.81
N LYS A 136 14.53 -36.20 -0.94
CA LYS A 136 15.81 -36.72 -0.44
C LYS A 136 15.83 -36.84 1.08
N GLU A 137 15.30 -35.85 1.80
CA GLU A 137 15.22 -35.87 3.26
C GLU A 137 14.34 -37.03 3.76
N ILE A 138 13.19 -37.26 3.11
CA ILE A 138 12.28 -38.39 3.39
C ILE A 138 12.91 -39.76 3.04
N GLU A 139 13.78 -39.81 2.02
CA GLU A 139 14.52 -41.04 1.68
C GLU A 139 15.69 -41.31 2.65
N THR A 140 16.27 -40.28 3.27
CA THR A 140 17.39 -40.41 4.22
C THR A 140 16.96 -40.63 5.67
N GLU A 141 15.78 -40.17 6.07
CA GLU A 141 15.24 -40.37 7.42
C GLU A 141 13.94 -41.16 7.33
N GLY A 142 14.02 -42.46 7.69
CA GLY A 142 12.93 -43.44 7.60
C GLY A 142 11.57 -42.86 7.99
N GLY A 143 10.70 -42.76 6.97
CA GLY A 143 9.40 -42.13 7.05
C GLY A 143 8.38 -42.93 7.87
N GLU A 144 7.48 -42.19 8.53
CA GLU A 144 6.02 -42.44 8.58
C GLU A 144 5.30 -41.48 9.55
N PHE A 145 6.01 -40.74 10.42
CA PHE A 145 5.35 -39.99 11.51
C PHE A 145 5.01 -38.50 11.23
N TYR A 146 5.59 -37.87 10.20
CA TYR A 146 5.48 -36.41 9.99
C TYR A 146 4.39 -35.93 9.02
N ALA A 147 3.70 -36.84 8.31
CA ALA A 147 2.77 -36.47 7.25
C ALA A 147 1.40 -35.95 7.77
N GLU A 148 0.91 -36.43 8.91
CA GLU A 148 -0.46 -36.11 9.36
C GLU A 148 -0.61 -34.72 10.03
N GLN A 149 0.43 -34.18 10.66
CA GLN A 149 0.30 -32.89 11.37
C GLN A 149 0.31 -31.66 10.46
N SER A 150 0.89 -31.74 9.26
CA SER A 150 1.11 -30.55 8.41
C SER A 150 -0.12 -30.20 7.56
N TYR A 151 -0.91 -31.18 7.13
CA TYR A 151 -2.07 -30.95 6.25
C TYR A 151 -3.30 -30.36 6.96
N GLY A 152 -3.39 -30.47 8.30
CA GLY A 152 -4.53 -29.94 9.07
C GLY A 152 -4.54 -28.42 9.24
N LYS A 153 -3.38 -27.76 9.32
CA LYS A 153 -3.28 -26.32 9.64
C LYS A 153 -3.53 -25.37 8.47
N ILE A 154 -3.58 -25.86 7.24
CA ILE A 154 -3.68 -25.01 6.04
C ILE A 154 -5.13 -24.66 5.68
N LYS A 155 -6.14 -25.36 6.23
CA LYS A 155 -7.56 -25.13 5.88
C LYS A 155 -8.22 -23.96 6.62
N ASP A 156 -7.65 -23.47 7.71
CA ASP A 156 -8.27 -22.43 8.56
C ASP A 156 -7.97 -20.99 8.12
N PHE A 157 -7.34 -20.80 6.95
CA PHE A 157 -6.87 -19.48 6.47
C PHE A 157 -7.36 -19.09 5.07
N ILE A 158 -8.43 -19.72 4.57
CA ILE A 158 -9.14 -19.30 3.34
C ILE A 158 -10.41 -18.53 3.71
#